data_AF-A0A1H2JS97-F1
#
_entry.id   AF-A0A1H2JS97-F1
#
_cell.length_a   1.000
_cell.length_b   1.000
_cell.length_c   1.000
_cell.angle_alpha   90.00
_cell.angle_beta   90.00
_cell.angle_gamma   90.00
#
_symmetry.space_group_name_H-M   'P 1'
#
loop_
_entity.id
_entity.type
_entity.pdbx_description
1 polymer ?
#
loop_
_entity_poly.entity_id
_entity_poly.type
_entity_poly.pdbx_seq_one_letter_code
_entity_poly.pdbx_strand_id
1 'polypeptide(L)'
;MLRAVLAAAGKQLHAELEPLDADVRAAIARVAAQPIADRKAVMHWYWLRGYVGADYRVEGVAAAELLGAPLPVDHLDIALADEPAAFATLVCPPSEFWARLSVRRHTWSFGYPRLRLGADDREIAKAVAGLRDVLRDECPDGTFWMANAGCRARVRLVPPDEVGSYVEVATPEGVVRVAPLHEIESTDPRVTRVLRVLREDATTARPGERSG
;
A
#
# COMPACT_ATOMS: atom_id res chain seq x y z
N MET A 1 -20.78 8.10 -8.99
CA MET A 1 -21.95 7.26 -9.38
C MET A 1 -23.14 7.38 -8.42
N LEU A 2 -22.97 7.14 -7.10
CA LEU A 2 -24.06 7.16 -6.11
C LEU A 2 -24.92 8.44 -6.11
N ARG A 3 -24.29 9.63 -6.24
CA ARG A 3 -25.02 10.91 -6.30
C ARG A 3 -25.98 11.01 -7.49
N ALA A 4 -25.56 10.55 -8.67
CA ALA A 4 -26.40 10.56 -9.87
C ALA A 4 -27.56 9.56 -9.75
N VAL A 5 -27.31 8.39 -9.15
CA VAL A 5 -28.33 7.37 -8.87
C VAL A 5 -29.36 7.88 -7.84
N LEU A 6 -28.91 8.54 -6.76
CA LEU A 6 -29.81 9.13 -5.76
C LEU A 6 -30.64 10.28 -6.33
N ALA A 7 -30.04 11.14 -7.14
CA ALA A 7 -30.74 12.24 -7.81
C ALA A 7 -31.80 11.72 -8.81
N ALA A 8 -31.48 10.68 -9.60
CA ALA A 8 -32.45 10.03 -10.48
C ALA A 8 -33.62 9.39 -9.71
N ALA A 9 -33.40 8.98 -8.46
CA ALA A 9 -34.44 8.49 -7.55
C ALA A 9 -35.15 9.61 -6.76
N GLY A 10 -34.86 10.89 -7.03
CA GLY A 10 -35.43 12.03 -6.31
C GLY A 10 -35.00 12.13 -4.84
N LYS A 11 -33.82 11.61 -4.49
CA LYS A 11 -33.27 11.59 -3.13
C LYS A 11 -31.99 12.41 -3.04
N GLN A 12 -31.78 13.06 -1.90
CA GLN A 12 -30.54 13.78 -1.58
C GLN A 12 -29.84 13.08 -0.41
N LEU A 13 -28.52 12.89 -0.52
CA LEU A 13 -27.70 12.37 0.57
C LEU A 13 -27.37 13.51 1.55
N HIS A 14 -27.84 13.37 2.79
CA HIS A 14 -27.35 14.13 3.93
C HIS A 14 -26.40 13.24 4.74
N ALA A 15 -25.28 13.80 5.19
CA ALA A 15 -24.29 13.07 6.00
C ALA A 15 -23.81 13.98 7.12
N GLU A 16 -23.98 13.52 8.35
CA GLU A 16 -23.46 14.15 9.56
C GLU A 16 -22.18 13.44 9.98
N LEU A 17 -21.23 14.21 10.49
CA LEU A 17 -19.97 13.68 11.03
C LEU A 17 -20.05 13.74 12.54
N GLU A 18 -19.91 12.59 13.17
CA GLU A 18 -19.77 12.51 14.62
C GLU A 18 -18.31 12.78 15.02
N PRO A 19 -18.08 13.37 16.20
CA PRO A 19 -16.74 13.43 16.77
C PRO A 19 -16.14 12.03 16.85
N LEU A 20 -14.84 11.91 16.55
CA LEU A 20 -14.13 10.65 16.70
C LEU A 20 -14.29 10.09 18.12
N ASP A 21 -14.31 8.77 18.26
CA ASP A 21 -14.25 8.16 19.56
C ASP A 21 -12.92 8.51 20.27
N ALA A 22 -12.95 8.51 21.60
CA ALA A 22 -11.81 8.95 22.40
C ALA A 22 -10.57 8.08 22.18
N ASP A 23 -10.76 6.78 21.95
CA ASP A 23 -9.72 5.81 21.64
C ASP A 23 -9.09 6.07 20.26
N VAL A 24 -9.89 6.42 19.24
CA VAL A 24 -9.40 6.78 17.91
C VAL A 24 -8.59 8.08 17.97
N ARG A 25 -9.08 9.10 18.68
CA ARG A 25 -8.29 10.34 18.90
C ARG A 25 -6.98 10.05 19.63
N ALA A 26 -7.01 9.20 20.65
CA ALA A 26 -5.80 8.82 21.38
C ALA A 26 -4.82 8.06 20.48
N ALA A 27 -5.30 7.20 19.58
CA ALA A 27 -4.46 6.51 18.61
C ALA A 27 -3.79 7.50 17.63
N ILE A 28 -4.55 8.43 17.07
CA ILE A 28 -4.02 9.49 16.20
C ILE A 28 -2.98 10.34 16.94
N ALA A 29 -3.28 10.76 18.18
CA ALA A 29 -2.35 11.55 18.98
C ALA A 29 -1.03 10.81 19.25
N ARG A 30 -1.10 9.49 19.52
CA ARG A 30 0.11 8.65 19.68
C ARG A 30 0.96 8.62 18.42
N VAL A 31 0.37 8.46 17.23
CA VAL A 31 1.12 8.46 15.96
C VAL A 31 1.66 9.85 15.64
N ALA A 32 0.87 10.91 15.90
CA ALA A 32 1.30 12.28 15.69
C ALA A 32 2.54 12.65 16.52
N ALA A 33 2.66 12.08 17.73
CA ALA A 33 3.82 12.27 18.60
C ALA A 33 5.06 11.47 18.15
N GLN A 34 4.95 10.56 17.19
CA GLN A 34 6.06 9.75 16.70
C GLN A 34 6.77 10.44 15.51
N PRO A 35 8.12 10.42 15.47
CA PRO A 35 8.86 10.73 14.26
C PRO A 35 8.40 9.85 13.10
N ILE A 36 8.32 10.40 11.89
CA ILE A 36 7.88 9.65 10.69
C ILE A 36 8.72 8.38 10.49
N ALA A 37 10.02 8.46 10.78
CA ALA A 37 10.96 7.34 10.75
C ALA A 37 10.52 6.12 11.57
N ASP A 38 9.87 6.36 12.71
CA ASP A 38 9.52 5.31 13.68
C ASP A 38 8.10 4.77 13.46
N ARG A 39 7.39 5.29 12.46
CA ARG A 39 6.00 4.94 12.16
C ARG A 39 5.87 3.55 11.57
N LYS A 40 4.68 2.96 11.74
CA LYS A 40 4.42 1.56 11.38
C LYS A 40 4.54 1.31 9.89
N ALA A 41 4.09 2.23 9.02
CA ALA A 41 4.26 2.08 7.58
C ALA A 41 5.74 2.00 7.16
N VAL A 42 6.62 2.82 7.74
CA VAL A 42 8.07 2.78 7.44
C VAL A 42 8.67 1.44 7.86
N MET A 43 8.35 0.98 9.08
CA MET A 43 8.79 -0.32 9.58
C MET A 43 8.30 -1.47 8.68
N HIS A 44 7.02 -1.48 8.29
CA HIS A 44 6.49 -2.50 7.38
C HIS A 44 7.15 -2.47 6.01
N TRP A 45 7.41 -1.27 5.48
CA TRP A 45 8.06 -1.12 4.19
C TRP A 45 9.51 -1.61 4.22
N TYR A 46 10.27 -1.26 5.24
CA TYR A 46 11.66 -1.72 5.41
C TYR A 46 11.79 -3.24 5.29
N TRP A 47 10.92 -3.99 5.97
CA TRP A 47 10.95 -5.46 5.95
C TRP A 47 10.40 -6.10 4.68
N LEU A 48 9.64 -5.35 3.88
CA LEU A 48 8.94 -5.90 2.71
C LEU A 48 9.45 -5.39 1.37
N ARG A 49 10.20 -4.28 1.34
CA ARG A 49 10.72 -3.67 0.11
C ARG A 49 11.56 -4.61 -0.75
N GLY A 50 12.26 -5.55 -0.11
CA GLY A 50 13.07 -6.55 -0.80
C GLY A 50 12.28 -7.59 -1.60
N TYR A 51 10.95 -7.60 -1.49
CA TYR A 51 10.07 -8.56 -2.17
C TYR A 51 9.27 -7.96 -3.32
N VAL A 52 9.21 -6.63 -3.45
CA VAL A 52 8.31 -5.94 -4.40
C VAL A 52 9.03 -5.31 -5.59
N GLY A 53 10.37 -5.35 -5.62
CA GLY A 53 11.16 -4.85 -6.74
C GLY A 53 11.00 -3.34 -6.94
N ALA A 54 11.08 -2.89 -8.19
CA ALA A 54 10.88 -1.49 -8.55
C ALA A 54 9.40 -1.15 -8.78
N ASP A 55 8.64 -2.04 -9.42
CA ASP A 55 7.33 -1.72 -10.00
C ASP A 55 6.19 -1.98 -9.02
N TYR A 56 6.17 -1.17 -7.97
CA TYR A 56 5.14 -1.16 -6.94
C TYR A 56 4.80 0.27 -6.50
N ARG A 57 3.66 0.41 -5.81
CA ARG A 57 3.37 1.59 -4.98
C ARG A 57 2.61 1.19 -3.72
N VAL A 58 2.87 1.88 -2.62
CA VAL A 58 2.11 1.77 -1.37
C VAL A 58 0.83 2.60 -1.48
N GLU A 59 -0.28 2.07 -1.00
CA GLU A 59 -1.62 2.65 -1.12
C GLU A 59 -2.33 2.78 0.23
N GLY A 60 -3.57 3.30 0.19
CA GLY A 60 -4.49 3.30 1.33
C GLY A 60 -4.01 4.11 2.53
N VAL A 61 -4.30 3.60 3.73
CA VAL A 61 -3.98 4.28 4.99
C VAL A 61 -2.46 4.36 5.20
N ALA A 62 -1.72 3.34 4.77
CA ALA A 62 -0.27 3.33 4.84
C ALA A 62 0.37 4.41 3.96
N ALA A 63 -0.17 4.63 2.76
CA ALA A 63 0.25 5.74 1.91
C ALA A 63 0.04 7.10 2.58
N ALA A 64 -1.14 7.31 3.19
CA ALA A 64 -1.41 8.54 3.93
C ALA A 64 -0.46 8.73 5.11
N GLU A 65 -0.12 7.67 5.86
CA GLU A 65 0.84 7.75 6.97
C GLU A 65 2.25 8.11 6.50
N LEU A 66 2.72 7.50 5.40
CA LEU A 66 4.01 7.82 4.77
C LEU A 66 4.05 9.26 4.25
N LEU A 67 2.91 9.80 3.82
CA LEU A 67 2.76 11.20 3.40
C LEU A 67 2.56 12.17 4.59
N GLY A 68 2.74 11.69 5.82
CA GLY A 68 2.78 12.48 7.03
C GLY A 68 1.50 12.46 7.87
N ALA A 69 0.40 11.88 7.37
CA ALA A 69 -0.83 11.81 8.15
C ALA A 69 -0.63 10.96 9.42
N PRO A 70 -1.13 11.40 10.59
CA PRO A 70 -0.95 10.67 11.85
C PRO A 70 -1.98 9.54 12.00
N LEU A 71 -2.02 8.63 11.01
CA LEU A 71 -2.99 7.54 10.97
C LEU A 71 -2.36 6.25 11.48
N PRO A 72 -3.04 5.50 12.39
CA PRO A 72 -2.54 4.21 12.83
C PRO A 72 -2.56 3.21 11.66
N VAL A 73 -1.41 2.63 11.36
CA VAL A 73 -1.23 1.62 10.33
C VAL A 73 -0.92 0.27 10.94
N ASP A 74 -1.49 -0.76 10.34
CA ASP A 74 -1.45 -2.14 10.82
C ASP A 74 -0.95 -3.14 9.75
N HIS A 75 -0.91 -2.70 8.49
CA HIS A 75 -0.27 -3.37 7.35
C HIS A 75 -0.10 -2.38 6.20
N LEU A 76 0.72 -2.72 5.21
CA LEU A 76 0.74 -1.99 3.94
C LEU A 76 -0.36 -2.49 3.01
N ASP A 77 -0.97 -1.58 2.26
CA ASP A 77 -1.61 -1.94 0.99
C ASP A 77 -0.59 -1.66 -0.13
N ILE A 78 -0.33 -2.64 -0.99
CA ILE A 78 0.65 -2.54 -2.08
C ILE A 78 -0.03 -2.91 -3.40
N ALA A 79 0.02 -2.01 -4.37
CA ALA A 79 -0.19 -2.36 -5.76
C ALA A 79 1.15 -2.81 -6.36
N LEU A 80 1.16 -4.00 -6.96
CA LEU A 80 2.33 -4.61 -7.58
C LEU A 80 2.03 -4.88 -9.06
N ALA A 81 2.93 -4.47 -9.95
CA ALA A 81 2.75 -4.73 -11.38
C ALA A 81 2.65 -6.25 -11.66
N ASP A 82 1.67 -6.67 -12.46
CA ASP A 82 1.49 -8.05 -12.91
C ASP A 82 2.48 -8.44 -14.04
N GLU A 83 3.77 -8.18 -13.80
CA GLU A 83 4.85 -8.38 -14.75
C GLU A 83 5.94 -9.33 -14.22
N PRO A 84 6.61 -10.07 -15.11
CA PRO A 84 7.64 -11.03 -14.71
C PRO A 84 8.72 -10.47 -13.77
N ALA A 85 9.13 -9.21 -13.95
CA ALA A 85 10.15 -8.56 -13.13
C ALA A 85 9.72 -8.41 -11.65
N ALA A 86 8.46 -8.08 -11.40
CA ALA A 86 7.91 -7.98 -10.05
C ALA A 86 7.92 -9.36 -9.34
N PHE A 87 7.48 -10.40 -10.05
CA PHE A 87 7.49 -11.77 -9.52
C PHE A 87 8.90 -12.33 -9.34
N ALA A 88 9.87 -11.94 -10.18
CA ALA A 88 11.26 -12.37 -10.05
C ALA A 88 11.83 -12.00 -8.66
N THR A 89 11.48 -10.81 -8.16
CA THR A 89 11.90 -10.34 -6.82
C THR A 89 11.24 -11.13 -5.68
N LEU A 90 10.01 -11.63 -5.88
CA LEU A 90 9.33 -12.50 -4.92
C LEU A 90 9.95 -13.89 -4.85
N VAL A 91 10.27 -14.50 -5.99
CA VAL A 91 10.82 -15.87 -6.05
C VAL A 91 12.31 -15.92 -5.74
N CYS A 92 13.05 -14.86 -6.03
CA CYS A 92 14.49 -14.73 -5.82
C CYS A 92 14.84 -13.37 -5.16
N PRO A 93 14.42 -13.14 -3.91
CA PRO A 93 14.71 -11.88 -3.23
C PRO A 93 16.22 -11.75 -2.94
N PRO A 94 16.75 -10.52 -2.79
CA PRO A 94 18.13 -10.30 -2.33
C PRO A 94 18.35 -10.68 -0.85
N SER A 95 17.31 -11.18 -0.16
CA SER A 95 17.34 -11.61 1.24
C SER A 95 17.49 -13.13 1.34
N GLU A 96 18.14 -13.61 2.39
CA GLU A 96 18.19 -15.04 2.75
C GLU A 96 16.81 -15.60 3.16
N PHE A 97 15.84 -14.73 3.45
CA PHE A 97 14.49 -15.11 3.85
C PHE A 97 13.47 -14.81 2.76
N TRP A 98 12.53 -15.74 2.58
CA TRP A 98 11.38 -15.55 1.70
C TRP A 98 10.17 -15.03 2.45
N ALA A 99 9.38 -14.20 1.80
CA ALA A 99 8.09 -13.81 2.33
C ALA A 99 7.15 -15.02 2.39
N ARG A 100 6.27 -15.05 3.39
CA ARG A 100 5.13 -15.96 3.42
C ARG A 100 3.99 -15.35 2.65
N LEU A 101 3.39 -16.13 1.75
CA LEU A 101 2.24 -15.73 0.94
C LEU A 101 1.00 -16.50 1.39
N SER A 102 -0.12 -15.82 1.57
CA SER A 102 -1.39 -16.43 1.99
C SER A 102 -2.58 -15.72 1.35
N VAL A 103 -3.70 -16.44 1.21
CA VAL A 103 -4.94 -15.86 0.66
C VAL A 103 -5.53 -14.81 1.60
N ARG A 104 -5.37 -15.00 2.93
CA ARG A 104 -5.87 -14.07 3.95
C ARG A 104 -4.82 -13.79 5.00
N ARG A 105 -5.01 -12.68 5.73
CA ARG A 105 -4.06 -12.14 6.71
C ARG A 105 -3.59 -13.11 7.80
N HIS A 106 -4.45 -14.04 8.19
CA HIS A 106 -4.24 -14.94 9.33
C HIS A 106 -4.43 -16.41 8.96
N THR A 107 -4.32 -16.74 7.68
CA THR A 107 -4.40 -18.13 7.21
C THR A 107 -3.00 -18.71 7.02
N TRP A 108 -2.97 -20.03 6.86
CA TRP A 108 -1.76 -20.73 6.45
C TRP A 108 -1.23 -20.19 5.13
N SER A 109 0.10 -20.16 5.01
CA SER A 109 0.76 -19.78 3.77
C SER A 109 0.73 -20.93 2.78
N PHE A 110 0.47 -20.62 1.50
CA PHE A 110 0.64 -21.59 0.44
C PHE A 110 2.11 -21.71 0.03
N GLY A 111 2.47 -22.87 -0.52
CA GLY A 111 3.79 -23.11 -1.09
C GLY A 111 3.92 -22.42 -2.44
N TYR A 112 5.11 -21.92 -2.75
CA TYR A 112 5.41 -21.35 -4.07
C TYR A 112 6.89 -21.57 -4.42
N PRO A 113 7.27 -21.51 -5.71
CA PRO A 113 8.66 -21.66 -6.13
C PRO A 113 9.58 -20.61 -5.49
N ARG A 114 10.70 -21.05 -4.93
CA ARG A 114 11.69 -20.21 -4.25
C ARG A 114 13.07 -20.55 -4.74
N LEU A 115 13.81 -19.53 -5.16
CA LEU A 115 15.17 -19.64 -5.65
C LEU A 115 16.11 -18.91 -4.72
N ARG A 116 17.34 -19.41 -4.66
CA ARG A 116 18.45 -18.73 -3.99
C ARG A 116 19.07 -17.71 -4.94
N LEU A 117 19.76 -16.73 -4.36
CA LEU A 117 20.57 -15.79 -5.10
C LEU A 117 21.57 -16.52 -6.01
N GLY A 118 21.70 -16.07 -7.25
CA GLY A 118 22.58 -16.69 -8.26
C GLY A 118 21.91 -17.72 -9.17
N ALA A 119 20.60 -17.94 -9.04
CA ALA A 119 19.83 -18.67 -10.04
C ALA A 119 19.90 -17.96 -11.41
N ASP A 120 19.90 -18.74 -12.49
CA ASP A 120 19.96 -18.17 -13.84
C ASP A 120 18.58 -17.66 -14.32
N ASP A 121 18.58 -16.90 -15.41
CA ASP A 121 17.36 -16.30 -15.97
C ASP A 121 16.28 -17.34 -16.33
N ARG A 122 16.69 -18.55 -16.72
CA ARG A 122 15.78 -19.63 -17.10
C ARG A 122 15.12 -20.23 -15.87
N GLU A 123 15.87 -20.43 -14.79
CA GLU A 123 15.35 -20.87 -13.51
C GLU A 123 14.37 -19.84 -12.94
N ILE A 124 14.74 -18.56 -12.99
CA ILE A 124 13.89 -17.44 -12.55
C ILE A 124 12.60 -17.42 -13.36
N ALA A 125 12.66 -17.47 -14.69
CA ALA A 125 11.47 -17.46 -15.54
C ALA A 125 10.53 -18.64 -15.23
N LYS A 126 11.08 -19.83 -14.99
CA LYS A 126 10.28 -21.02 -14.61
C LYS A 126 9.63 -20.84 -13.24
N ALA A 127 10.35 -20.32 -12.25
CA ALA A 127 9.80 -20.06 -10.92
C ALA A 127 8.72 -18.98 -10.94
N VAL A 128 8.91 -17.92 -11.74
CA VAL A 128 7.92 -16.87 -11.97
C VAL A 128 6.64 -17.45 -12.56
N ALA A 129 6.74 -18.28 -13.61
CA ALA A 129 5.58 -18.93 -14.21
C ALA A 129 4.82 -19.78 -13.17
N GLY A 130 5.55 -20.58 -12.38
CA GLY A 130 4.95 -21.39 -11.32
C GLY A 130 4.30 -20.57 -10.21
N LEU A 131 4.90 -19.45 -9.80
CA LEU A 131 4.27 -18.54 -8.82
C LEU A 131 2.98 -17.93 -9.39
N ARG A 132 2.98 -17.51 -10.65
CA ARG A 132 1.78 -16.93 -11.29
C ARG A 132 0.65 -17.95 -11.39
N ASP A 133 0.96 -19.22 -11.66
CA ASP A 133 -0.05 -20.28 -11.67
C ASP A 133 -0.64 -20.50 -10.26
N VAL A 134 0.21 -20.58 -9.22
CA VAL A 134 -0.27 -20.69 -7.83
C VAL A 134 -1.15 -19.50 -7.44
N LEU A 135 -0.75 -18.26 -7.78
CA LEU A 135 -1.55 -17.07 -7.47
C LEU A 135 -2.88 -17.06 -8.22
N ARG A 136 -2.94 -17.56 -9.46
CA ARG A 136 -4.19 -17.67 -10.21
C ARG A 136 -5.16 -18.65 -9.54
N ASP A 137 -4.64 -19.75 -9.00
CA ASP A 137 -5.45 -20.79 -8.36
C ASP A 137 -5.90 -20.39 -6.94
N GLU A 138 -4.98 -19.85 -6.14
CA GLU A 138 -5.21 -19.51 -4.72
C GLU A 138 -5.84 -18.12 -4.53
N CYS A 139 -5.60 -17.19 -5.46
CA CYS A 139 -5.97 -15.77 -5.36
C CYS A 139 -6.61 -15.26 -6.67
N PRO A 140 -7.83 -15.74 -7.02
CA PRO A 140 -8.46 -15.44 -8.30
C PRO A 140 -8.85 -13.96 -8.47
N ASP A 141 -8.89 -13.19 -7.38
CA ASP A 141 -9.11 -11.74 -7.39
C ASP A 141 -7.79 -10.94 -7.53
N GLY A 142 -6.67 -11.63 -7.75
CA GLY A 142 -5.35 -11.01 -7.85
C GLY A 142 -4.83 -10.43 -6.54
N THR A 143 -5.45 -10.76 -5.40
CA THR A 143 -5.07 -10.21 -4.10
C THR A 143 -4.53 -11.31 -3.17
N PHE A 144 -3.39 -11.04 -2.55
CA PHE A 144 -2.79 -11.95 -1.57
C PHE A 144 -2.17 -11.17 -0.40
N TRP A 145 -1.85 -11.90 0.67
CA TRP A 145 -1.14 -11.37 1.83
C TRP A 145 0.32 -11.82 1.80
N MET A 146 1.21 -10.87 2.06
CA MET A 146 2.64 -11.07 2.17
C MET A 146 3.10 -10.75 3.59
N ALA A 147 3.94 -11.60 4.18
CA ALA A 147 4.44 -11.39 5.53
C ALA A 147 5.91 -11.80 5.71
N ASN A 148 6.68 -10.97 6.42
CA ASN A 148 8.03 -11.24 6.89
C ASN A 148 8.28 -10.50 8.22
N ALA A 149 9.03 -11.10 9.16
CA ALA A 149 9.46 -10.46 10.42
C ALA A 149 8.34 -9.73 11.21
N GLY A 150 7.13 -10.31 11.23
CA GLY A 150 5.95 -9.70 11.86
C GLY A 150 5.32 -8.54 11.07
N CYS A 151 5.95 -8.09 9.99
CA CYS A 151 5.42 -7.12 9.04
C CYS A 151 4.53 -7.79 7.99
N ARG A 152 3.52 -7.05 7.55
CA ARG A 152 2.49 -7.55 6.63
C ARG A 152 2.15 -6.53 5.56
N ALA A 153 1.86 -7.03 4.37
CA ALA A 153 1.23 -6.28 3.29
C ALA A 153 0.06 -7.08 2.72
N ARG A 154 -1.01 -6.39 2.36
CA ARG A 154 -1.98 -6.86 1.38
C ARG A 154 -1.51 -6.38 0.02
N VAL A 155 -1.28 -7.31 -0.89
CA VAL A 155 -0.78 -7.05 -2.23
C VAL A 155 -1.90 -7.31 -3.22
N ARG A 156 -2.15 -6.36 -4.13
CA ARG A 156 -3.01 -6.56 -5.29
C ARG A 156 -2.17 -6.47 -6.55
N LEU A 157 -2.38 -7.41 -7.47
CA LEU A 157 -1.76 -7.40 -8.79
C LEU A 157 -2.50 -6.43 -9.70
N VAL A 158 -1.77 -5.58 -10.40
CA VAL A 158 -2.33 -4.53 -11.25
C VAL A 158 -1.60 -4.42 -12.58
N PRO A 159 -2.23 -3.83 -13.61
CA PRO A 159 -1.52 -3.40 -14.80
C PRO A 159 -0.32 -2.49 -14.48
N PRO A 160 0.80 -2.59 -15.23
CA PRO A 160 2.03 -1.82 -14.97
C PRO A 160 1.86 -0.31 -15.02
N ASP A 161 0.96 0.17 -15.88
CA ASP A 161 0.62 1.59 -16.00
C ASP A 161 -0.04 2.13 -14.72
N GLU A 162 -0.75 1.29 -13.97
CA GLU A 162 -1.40 1.68 -12.72
C GLU A 162 -0.38 1.97 -11.60
N VAL A 163 0.74 1.26 -11.54
CA VAL A 163 1.82 1.56 -10.58
C VAL A 163 2.71 2.72 -11.03
N GLY A 164 2.58 3.19 -12.27
CA GLY A 164 3.38 4.26 -12.85
C GLY A 164 3.10 5.65 -12.26
N SER A 165 1.91 5.86 -11.68
CA SER A 165 1.61 7.11 -10.95
C SER A 165 1.92 6.98 -9.47
N TYR A 166 2.99 7.66 -9.03
CA TYR A 166 3.43 7.68 -7.64
C TYR A 166 4.16 8.98 -7.28
N VAL A 167 4.28 9.22 -5.98
CA VAL A 167 5.24 10.17 -5.40
C VAL A 167 6.29 9.40 -4.62
N GLU A 168 7.53 9.89 -4.67
CA GLU A 168 8.63 9.34 -3.89
C GLU A 168 8.69 10.01 -2.52
N VAL A 169 8.69 9.20 -1.47
CA VAL A 169 8.86 9.66 -0.09
C VAL A 169 10.19 9.13 0.42
N ALA A 170 11.07 10.04 0.82
CA ALA A 170 12.32 9.68 1.48
C ALA A 170 12.06 9.24 2.93
N THR A 171 12.54 8.07 3.29
CA THR A 171 12.59 7.54 4.66
C THR A 171 14.05 7.26 5.02
N PRO A 172 14.39 7.12 6.32
CA PRO A 172 15.75 6.72 6.71
C PRO A 172 16.21 5.41 6.07
N GLU A 173 15.25 4.54 5.75
CA GLU A 173 15.49 3.21 5.19
C GLU A 173 15.59 3.21 3.66
N GLY A 174 15.28 4.35 3.01
CA GLY A 174 15.34 4.53 1.57
C GLY A 174 14.10 5.23 1.01
N VAL A 175 13.95 5.19 -0.31
CA VAL A 175 12.85 5.86 -1.02
C VAL A 175 11.70 4.89 -1.25
N VAL A 176 10.51 5.25 -0.77
CA VAL A 176 9.27 4.50 -0.98
C VAL A 176 8.40 5.17 -2.04
N ARG A 177 7.85 4.37 -2.96
CA ARG A 177 6.85 4.80 -3.94
C ARG A 177 5.48 4.74 -3.31
N VAL A 178 4.77 5.87 -3.31
CA VAL A 178 3.49 6.02 -2.62
C VAL A 178 2.45 6.57 -3.58
N ALA A 179 1.24 6.02 -3.56
CA ALA A 179 0.11 6.59 -4.29
C ALA A 179 -0.09 8.05 -3.85
N PRO A 180 -0.17 9.01 -4.78
CA PRO A 180 -0.37 10.40 -4.45
C PRO A 180 -1.64 10.57 -3.60
N LEU A 181 -1.64 11.48 -2.62
CA LEU A 181 -2.81 11.70 -1.76
C LEU A 181 -4.10 11.87 -2.56
N HIS A 182 -4.06 12.50 -3.75
CA HIS A 182 -5.22 12.72 -4.62
C HIS A 182 -5.76 11.46 -5.30
N GLU A 183 -4.91 10.45 -5.49
CA GLU A 183 -5.26 9.13 -6.05
C GLU A 183 -5.55 8.08 -4.97
N ILE A 184 -5.40 8.39 -3.69
CA ILE A 184 -5.90 7.52 -2.62
C ILE A 184 -7.42 7.52 -2.72
N GLU A 185 -7.94 6.60 -3.53
CA GLU A 185 -9.35 6.29 -3.63
C GLU A 185 -9.69 5.41 -2.45
N SER A 186 -10.45 5.97 -1.52
CA SER A 186 -11.14 5.14 -0.56
C SER A 186 -12.46 4.71 -1.17
N THR A 187 -12.70 3.39 -1.18
CA THR A 187 -14.02 2.83 -1.45
C THR A 187 -15.07 3.30 -0.43
N ASP A 188 -14.63 3.90 0.68
CA ASP A 188 -15.46 4.66 1.61
C ASP A 188 -15.59 6.13 1.16
N PRO A 189 -16.80 6.57 0.74
CA PRO A 189 -17.07 7.96 0.37
C PRO A 189 -16.73 8.98 1.47
N ARG A 190 -16.69 8.55 2.74
CA ARG A 190 -16.39 9.39 3.90
C ARG A 190 -14.90 9.69 4.01
N VAL A 191 -14.05 8.70 3.77
CA VAL A 191 -12.59 8.87 3.74
C VAL A 191 -12.17 9.74 2.55
N THR A 192 -12.82 9.59 1.39
CA THR A 192 -12.60 10.46 0.22
C THR A 192 -12.83 11.95 0.54
N ARG A 193 -13.83 12.26 1.36
CA ARG A 193 -14.12 13.64 1.80
C ARG A 193 -13.06 14.16 2.78
N VAL A 194 -12.59 13.33 3.71
CA VAL A 194 -11.52 13.70 4.67
C VAL A 194 -10.20 13.95 3.95
N LEU A 195 -9.83 13.07 3.01
CA LEU A 195 -8.64 13.26 2.19
C LEU A 195 -8.70 14.56 1.39
N ARG A 196 -9.89 14.94 0.87
CA ARG A 196 -10.07 16.23 0.20
C ARG A 196 -9.83 17.43 1.13
N VAL A 197 -10.34 17.41 2.36
CA VAL A 197 -10.11 18.48 3.34
C VAL A 197 -8.62 18.58 3.69
N LEU A 198 -7.96 17.45 3.96
CA LEU A 198 -6.51 17.43 4.21
C LEU A 198 -5.69 17.96 3.02
N ARG A 199 -6.15 17.71 1.78
CA ARG A 199 -5.51 18.25 0.56
C ARG A 199 -5.70 19.77 0.48
N GLU A 200 -6.91 20.28 0.74
CA GLU A 200 -7.21 21.72 0.75
C GLU A 200 -6.37 22.44 1.83
N ASP A 201 -6.24 21.87 3.03
CA ASP A 201 -5.40 22.42 4.10
C ASP A 201 -3.91 22.40 3.76
N ALA A 202 -3.41 21.33 3.14
CA ALA A 202 -2.02 21.24 2.68
C ALA A 202 -1.68 22.24 1.56
N THR A 203 -2.66 22.59 0.71
CA THR A 203 -2.47 23.65 -0.30
C THR A 203 -2.52 25.05 0.30
N THR A 204 -3.32 25.23 1.35
CA THR A 204 -3.47 26.51 2.06
C THR A 204 -2.30 26.78 3.02
N ALA A 205 -1.64 25.72 3.52
CA ALA A 205 -0.44 25.79 4.36
C ALA A 205 0.86 26.14 3.60
N ARG A 206 0.80 26.44 2.29
CA ARG A 206 1.89 27.12 1.57
C ARG A 206 1.57 28.61 1.34
N PRO A 207 1.95 29.52 2.26
CA PRO A 207 2.20 30.90 1.93
C PRO A 207 3.72 31.18 1.91
N GLY A 208 4.24 31.54 0.72
CA GLY A 208 5.35 32.50 0.59
C GLY A 208 6.77 31.97 0.43
N GLU A 209 7.11 31.39 -0.74
CA GLU A 209 8.44 31.60 -1.32
C GLU A 209 8.30 32.56 -2.52
N ARG A 210 8.86 33.77 -2.34
CA ARG A 210 9.04 34.97 -3.21
C ARG A 210 8.61 36.20 -2.39
N SER A 211 9.42 37.19 -2.06
CA SER A 211 10.53 37.83 -2.79
C SER A 211 11.31 38.76 -1.83
N GLY A 212 12.56 39.08 -2.19
CA GLY A 212 13.16 40.40 -1.91
C GLY A 212 14.00 40.52 -0.66
#